data_AF-A0A369BFN6-F1
#
_entry.id   AF-A0A369BFN6-F1
#
_cell.length_a   1.000
_cell.length_b   1.000
_cell.length_c   1.000
_cell.angle_alpha   90.00
_cell.angle_beta   90.00
_cell.angle_gamma   90.00
#
_symmetry.space_group_name_H-M   'P 1'
#
loop_
_entity.id
_entity.type
_entity.pdbx_description
1 polymer ?
#
loop_
_entity_poly.entity_id
_entity_poly.type
_entity_poly.pdbx_seq_one_letter_code
_entity_poly.pdbx_strand_id
1 'polypeptide(L)'
;MNRYNLWDNIANGFNAANKVRDVYNSSLREDQNLSVRASNITLFLQMLSAISEYSPEPHREVISRAVDRCSLYNCTYKDLKRHFGSMRGHSPSLRSFTQTLGIIRPILDNGNKSVIDKILKIYEILST
;
A
#
# COMPACT_ATOMS: atom_id res chain seq x y z
N MET A 1 -5.60 34.71 -9.55
CA MET A 1 -5.28 33.42 -10.19
C MET A 1 -4.78 33.73 -11.59
N ASN A 2 -3.51 33.44 -11.90
CA ASN A 2 -2.89 33.79 -13.19
C ASN A 2 -3.43 32.86 -14.30
N ARG A 3 -3.75 33.39 -15.49
CA ARG A 3 -4.26 32.61 -16.63
C ARG A 3 -3.30 31.48 -17.04
N TYR A 4 -2.00 31.68 -16.86
CA TYR A 4 -0.97 30.66 -17.10
C TYR A 4 -1.18 29.41 -16.23
N ASN A 5 -1.37 29.61 -14.92
CA ASN A 5 -1.60 28.50 -13.97
C ASN A 5 -2.92 27.75 -14.24
N LEU A 6 -3.92 28.41 -14.87
CA LEU A 6 -5.16 27.75 -15.26
C LEU A 6 -4.91 26.75 -16.41
N TRP A 7 -4.17 27.16 -17.44
CA TRP A 7 -3.86 26.30 -18.57
C TRP A 7 -2.98 25.12 -18.17
N ASP A 8 -1.99 25.35 -17.29
CA ASP A 8 -1.17 24.28 -16.74
C ASP A 8 -2.00 23.26 -15.96
N ASN A 9 -2.93 23.72 -15.11
CA ASN A 9 -3.82 22.83 -14.37
C ASN A 9 -4.75 22.02 -15.29
N ILE A 10 -5.24 22.63 -16.37
CA ILE A 10 -6.06 21.93 -17.37
C ILE A 10 -5.22 20.87 -18.09
N ALA A 11 -4.02 21.23 -18.56
CA ALA A 11 -3.11 20.30 -19.23
C ALA A 11 -2.73 19.12 -18.30
N ASN A 12 -2.43 19.41 -17.05
CA ASN A 12 -2.16 18.40 -16.02
C ASN A 12 -3.37 17.49 -15.78
N GLY A 13 -4.60 18.02 -15.78
CA GLY A 13 -5.81 17.22 -15.71
C GLY A 13 -5.95 16.24 -16.88
N PHE A 14 -5.67 16.69 -18.11
CA PHE A 14 -5.66 15.80 -19.28
C PHE A 14 -4.57 14.72 -19.19
N ASN A 15 -3.36 15.08 -18.74
CA ASN A 15 -2.27 14.14 -18.56
C ASN A 15 -2.60 13.07 -17.50
N ALA A 16 -3.21 13.49 -16.38
CA ALA A 16 -3.70 12.58 -15.34
C ALA A 16 -4.74 11.60 -15.90
N ALA A 17 -5.74 12.10 -16.63
CA ALA A 17 -6.79 11.28 -17.21
C ALA A 17 -6.23 10.27 -18.22
N ASN A 18 -5.28 10.68 -19.07
CA ASN A 18 -4.60 9.78 -19.99
C ASN A 18 -3.84 8.68 -19.24
N LYS A 19 -3.06 9.04 -18.22
CA LYS A 19 -2.30 8.05 -17.43
C LYS A 19 -3.21 7.08 -16.68
N VAL A 20 -4.32 7.55 -16.12
CA VAL A 20 -5.36 6.70 -15.50
C VAL A 20 -5.95 5.72 -16.50
N ARG A 21 -6.27 6.18 -17.71
CA ARG A 21 -6.77 5.31 -18.80
C ARG A 21 -5.75 4.25 -19.18
N ASP A 22 -4.47 4.62 -19.27
CA ASP A 22 -3.40 3.68 -19.64
C ASP A 22 -3.19 2.61 -18.56
N VAL A 23 -3.22 3.00 -17.28
CA VAL A 23 -3.21 2.07 -16.14
C VAL A 23 -4.40 1.10 -16.19
N TYR A 24 -5.61 1.60 -16.44
CA TYR A 24 -6.80 0.78 -16.56
C TYR A 24 -6.71 -0.21 -17.72
N ASN A 25 -6.37 0.26 -18.92
CA ASN A 25 -6.29 -0.57 -20.11
C ASN A 25 -5.20 -1.63 -20.03
N SER A 26 -4.08 -1.32 -19.36
CA SER A 26 -3.01 -2.29 -19.12
C SER A 26 -3.51 -3.43 -18.24
N SER A 27 -4.32 -3.15 -17.22
CA SER A 27 -4.92 -4.19 -16.37
C SER A 27 -5.90 -5.10 -17.12
N LEU A 28 -6.66 -4.56 -18.09
CA LEU A 28 -7.54 -5.35 -18.96
C LEU A 28 -6.77 -6.24 -19.95
N ARG A 29 -5.58 -5.81 -20.38
CA ARG A 29 -4.70 -6.60 -21.26
C ARG A 29 -4.03 -7.76 -20.52
N GLU A 30 -3.69 -7.57 -19.25
CA GLU A 30 -3.20 -8.67 -18.39
C GLU A 30 -4.24 -9.78 -18.21
N ASP A 31 -5.54 -9.43 -18.19
CA ASP A 31 -6.68 -10.37 -18.13
C ASP A 31 -6.72 -11.36 -19.32
N GLN A 32 -6.14 -10.99 -20.48
CA GLN A 32 -6.10 -11.84 -21.68
C GLN A 32 -4.89 -12.78 -21.70
N ASN A 33 -3.88 -12.55 -20.86
CA ASN A 33 -2.57 -13.20 -20.93
C ASN A 33 -2.20 -13.92 -19.64
N LEU A 34 -3.04 -14.81 -19.08
CA LEU A 34 -2.73 -15.75 -17.96
C LEU A 34 -1.89 -15.21 -16.77
N SER A 35 -1.77 -13.88 -16.63
CA SER A 35 -0.88 -13.20 -15.70
C SER A 35 -1.66 -12.93 -14.44
N VAL A 36 -0.97 -13.02 -13.30
CA VAL A 36 -1.55 -12.82 -11.97
C VAL A 36 -2.16 -11.43 -11.89
N ARG A 37 -3.49 -11.36 -11.99
CA ARG A 37 -4.29 -10.13 -11.95
C ARG A 37 -3.83 -9.21 -10.82
N ALA A 38 -3.46 -7.98 -11.14
CA ALA A 38 -3.28 -6.94 -10.14
C ALA A 38 -4.59 -6.78 -9.34
N SER A 39 -4.52 -6.88 -8.01
CA SER A 39 -5.71 -6.72 -7.17
C SER A 39 -6.38 -5.37 -7.44
N ASN A 40 -7.73 -5.30 -7.41
CA ASN A 40 -8.47 -4.05 -7.65
C ASN A 40 -7.95 -2.87 -6.81
N ILE A 41 -7.47 -3.15 -5.59
CA ILE A 41 -6.83 -2.16 -4.71
C ILE A 41 -5.50 -1.65 -5.28
N THR A 42 -4.66 -2.52 -5.82
CA THR A 42 -3.40 -2.14 -6.49
C THR A 42 -3.67 -1.24 -7.69
N LEU A 43 -4.67 -1.60 -8.52
CA LEU A 43 -5.07 -0.79 -9.66
C LEU A 43 -5.55 0.60 -9.22
N PHE A 44 -6.40 0.65 -8.19
CA PHE A 44 -6.89 1.90 -7.63
C PHE A 44 -5.76 2.79 -7.09
N LEU A 45 -4.77 2.21 -6.39
CA LEU A 45 -3.61 2.96 -5.89
C LEU A 45 -2.74 3.50 -7.03
N GLN A 46 -2.57 2.75 -8.12
CA GLN A 46 -1.85 3.22 -9.30
C GLN A 46 -2.57 4.40 -9.98
N MET A 47 -3.91 4.36 -10.06
CA MET A 47 -4.70 5.49 -10.57
C MET A 47 -4.58 6.73 -9.67
N LEU A 48 -4.65 6.57 -8.35
CA LEU A 48 -4.46 7.68 -7.41
C LEU A 48 -3.05 8.25 -7.47
N SER A 49 -2.03 7.41 -7.67
CA SER A 49 -0.65 7.84 -7.87
C SER A 49 -0.51 8.68 -9.15
N ALA A 50 -1.15 8.26 -10.24
CA ALA A 50 -1.22 9.05 -11.47
C ALA A 50 -1.92 10.40 -11.26
N ILE A 51 -3.01 10.45 -10.48
CA ILE A 51 -3.67 11.72 -10.14
C ILE A 51 -2.77 12.62 -9.28
N SER A 52 -2.07 12.05 -8.31
CA SER A 52 -1.15 12.79 -7.44
C SER A 52 -0.04 13.49 -8.23
N GLU A 53 0.60 12.78 -9.16
CA GLU A 53 1.71 13.28 -9.98
C GLU A 53 1.40 14.59 -10.72
N TYR A 54 0.17 14.74 -11.20
CA TYR A 54 -0.29 15.91 -11.92
C TYR A 54 -1.12 16.89 -11.07
N SER A 55 -1.37 16.56 -9.80
CA SER A 55 -2.10 17.47 -8.91
C SER A 55 -1.26 18.70 -8.56
N PRO A 56 -1.87 19.89 -8.38
CA PRO A 56 -1.17 21.06 -7.87
C PRO A 56 -0.87 20.91 -6.37
N GLU A 57 0.16 21.59 -5.88
CA GLU A 57 0.41 21.68 -4.44
C GLU A 57 -0.71 22.45 -3.73
N PRO A 58 -1.07 22.10 -2.48
CA PRO A 58 -0.51 21.03 -1.64
C PRO A 58 -1.15 19.64 -1.85
N HIS A 59 -2.09 19.52 -2.80
CA HIS A 59 -2.89 18.30 -2.98
C HIS A 59 -2.03 17.11 -3.40
N ARG A 60 -1.00 17.35 -4.22
CA ARG A 60 -0.03 16.33 -4.62
C ARG A 60 0.56 15.62 -3.40
N GLU A 61 1.10 16.37 -2.45
CA GLU A 61 1.72 15.80 -1.24
C GLU A 61 0.72 15.03 -0.38
N VAL A 62 -0.50 15.55 -0.22
CA VAL A 62 -1.56 14.89 0.57
C VAL A 62 -1.97 13.56 -0.06
N ILE A 63 -2.22 13.56 -1.38
CA ILE A 63 -2.63 12.35 -2.10
C ILE A 63 -1.49 11.34 -2.11
N SER A 64 -0.24 11.76 -2.36
CA SER A 64 0.92 10.86 -2.37
C SER A 64 1.09 10.15 -1.02
N ARG A 65 1.05 10.92 0.09
CA ARG A 65 1.15 10.32 1.44
C ARG A 65 0.00 9.35 1.74
N ALA A 66 -1.20 9.65 1.27
CA ALA A 66 -2.34 8.76 1.42
C ALA A 66 -2.15 7.46 0.61
N VAL A 67 -1.67 7.56 -0.63
CA VAL A 67 -1.36 6.40 -1.49
C VAL A 67 -0.30 5.51 -0.84
N ASP A 68 0.78 6.09 -0.31
CA ASP A 68 1.85 5.35 0.35
C ASP A 68 1.34 4.60 1.59
N ARG A 69 0.53 5.27 2.42
CA ARG A 69 -0.10 4.64 3.59
C ARG A 69 -1.03 3.50 3.17
N CYS A 70 -1.91 3.73 2.21
CA CYS A 70 -2.83 2.69 1.73
C CYS A 70 -2.09 1.50 1.13
N SER A 71 -1.00 1.74 0.40
CA SER A 71 -0.12 0.68 -0.11
C SER A 71 0.48 -0.13 1.03
N LEU A 72 1.02 0.53 2.05
CA LEU A 72 1.58 -0.11 3.23
C LEU A 72 0.54 -0.97 3.98
N TYR A 73 -0.67 -0.46 4.19
CA TYR A 73 -1.76 -1.21 4.81
C TYR A 73 -2.18 -2.42 3.96
N ASN A 74 -2.29 -2.26 2.64
CA ASN A 74 -2.66 -3.34 1.74
C ASN A 74 -1.62 -4.47 1.73
N CYS A 75 -0.33 -4.12 1.69
CA CYS A 75 0.76 -5.10 1.81
C CYS A 75 0.70 -5.83 3.14
N THR A 76 0.60 -5.08 4.24
CA THR A 76 0.49 -5.64 5.60
C THR A 76 -0.71 -6.59 5.72
N TYR A 77 -1.87 -6.20 5.19
CA TYR A 77 -3.05 -7.06 5.17
C TYR A 77 -2.84 -8.34 4.35
N LYS A 78 -2.23 -8.25 3.16
CA LYS A 78 -1.92 -9.43 2.33
C LYS A 78 -0.98 -10.39 3.05
N ASP A 79 0.02 -9.86 3.74
CA ASP A 79 0.97 -10.65 4.53
C ASP A 79 0.28 -11.31 5.72
N LEU A 80 -0.57 -10.58 6.46
CA LEU A 80 -1.39 -11.17 7.53
C LEU A 80 -2.32 -12.26 7.02
N LYS A 81 -3.00 -12.03 5.90
CA LYS A 81 -3.91 -13.00 5.30
C LYS A 81 -3.15 -14.27 4.88
N ARG A 82 -1.97 -14.13 4.27
CA ARG A 82 -1.11 -15.26 3.89
C ARG A 82 -0.63 -16.01 5.14
N HIS A 83 -0.19 -15.28 6.15
CA HIS A 83 0.26 -15.80 7.43
C HIS A 83 -0.84 -16.62 8.13
N PHE A 84 -2.02 -16.06 8.34
CA PHE A 84 -3.14 -16.79 8.94
C PHE A 84 -3.67 -17.92 8.07
N GLY A 85 -3.65 -17.75 6.74
CA GLY A 85 -3.97 -18.82 5.81
C GLY A 85 -3.06 -20.04 5.96
N SER A 86 -1.75 -19.81 6.15
CA SER A 86 -0.77 -20.88 6.39
C SER A 86 -0.93 -21.56 7.76
N MET A 87 -1.59 -20.91 8.71
CA MET A 87 -1.84 -21.43 10.06
C MET A 87 -3.14 -22.21 10.18
N ARG A 88 -3.97 -22.23 9.14
CA ARG A 88 -5.26 -22.90 9.19
C ARG A 88 -5.05 -24.39 9.50
N GLY A 89 -5.64 -24.86 10.61
CA GLY A 89 -5.49 -26.24 11.09
C GLY A 89 -4.32 -26.49 12.04
N HIS A 90 -3.54 -25.47 12.39
CA HIS A 90 -2.46 -25.56 13.38
C HIS A 90 -2.82 -24.76 14.64
N SER A 91 -2.42 -25.26 15.82
CA SER A 91 -2.57 -24.52 17.07
C SER A 91 -1.73 -23.24 17.04
N PRO A 92 -2.24 -22.09 17.55
CA PRO A 92 -1.45 -20.87 17.64
C PRO A 92 -0.16 -21.10 18.45
N SER A 93 0.99 -20.87 17.82
CA SER A 93 2.29 -20.98 18.48
C SER A 93 2.82 -19.59 18.89
N LEU A 94 3.71 -19.54 19.89
CA LEU A 94 4.39 -18.29 20.25
C LEU A 94 5.16 -17.70 19.05
N ARG A 95 5.78 -18.55 18.23
CA ARG A 95 6.43 -18.15 16.97
C ARG A 95 5.45 -17.48 16.01
N SER A 96 4.26 -18.07 15.86
CA SER A 96 3.19 -17.55 15.02
C SER A 96 2.75 -16.15 15.47
N PHE A 97 2.67 -15.93 16.78
CA PHE A 97 2.34 -14.63 17.37
C PHE A 97 3.44 -13.60 17.12
N THR A 98 4.71 -13.95 17.36
CA THR A 98 5.87 -13.08 17.09
C THR A 98 5.93 -12.66 15.62
N GLN A 99 5.66 -13.58 14.70
CA GLN A 99 5.60 -13.28 13.26
C GLN A 99 4.45 -12.32 12.92
N THR A 100 3.27 -12.48 13.53
CA THR A 100 2.16 -11.53 13.38
C THR A 100 2.56 -10.12 13.83
N LEU A 101 3.23 -10.01 14.98
CA LEU A 101 3.74 -8.73 15.47
C LEU A 101 4.76 -8.10 14.51
N GLY A 102 5.63 -8.91 13.91
CA GLY A 102 6.55 -8.47 12.87
C GLY A 102 5.85 -7.91 11.64
N ILE A 103 4.76 -8.57 11.19
CA ILE A 103 3.98 -8.14 10.02
C ILE A 103 3.27 -6.80 10.28
N ILE A 104 2.69 -6.59 11.47
CA ILE A 104 1.98 -5.33 11.78
C ILE A 104 2.91 -4.18 12.15
N ARG A 105 4.13 -4.46 12.58
CA ARG A 105 5.13 -3.47 12.98
C ARG A 105 5.21 -2.22 12.08
N PRO A 106 5.32 -2.32 10.73
CA PRO A 106 5.49 -1.15 9.88
C PRO A 106 4.32 -0.14 9.94
N ILE A 107 3.09 -0.59 10.17
CA ILE A 107 1.88 0.26 10.15
C ILE A 107 1.57 0.93 11.49
N LEU A 108 2.36 0.65 12.52
CA LEU A 108 2.15 1.20 13.86
C LEU A 108 2.81 2.56 14.05
N ASP A 109 2.25 3.35 14.95
CA ASP A 109 2.87 4.56 15.45
C ASP A 109 4.09 4.23 16.34
N ASN A 110 4.98 5.21 16.52
CA ASN A 110 6.27 5.04 17.19
C ASN A 110 6.17 4.42 18.59
N GLY A 111 5.13 4.77 19.37
CA GLY A 111 4.88 4.18 20.68
C GLY A 111 4.62 2.67 20.61
N ASN A 112 3.70 2.26 19.73
CA ASN A 112 3.34 0.86 19.55
C ASN A 112 4.47 0.05 18.89
N LYS A 113 5.25 0.67 17.99
CA LYS A 113 6.48 0.06 17.44
C LYS A 113 7.48 -0.29 18.53
N SER A 114 7.72 0.63 19.48
CA SER A 114 8.63 0.39 20.61
C SER A 114 8.18 -0.77 21.50
N VAL A 115 6.87 -0.89 21.74
CA VAL A 115 6.30 -2.03 22.49
C VAL A 115 6.53 -3.34 21.74
N ILE A 116 6.24 -3.39 20.44
CA ILE A 116 6.50 -4.58 19.63
C ILE A 116 8.00 -4.94 19.64
N ASP A 117 8.89 -3.96 19.47
CA ASP A 117 10.33 -4.20 19.46
C ASP A 117 10.82 -4.83 20.78
N LYS A 118 10.25 -4.42 21.91
CA LYS A 118 10.54 -5.05 23.21
C LYS A 118 10.03 -6.50 23.26
N ILE A 119 8.81 -6.76 22.80
CA ILE A 119 8.24 -8.11 22.80
C ILE A 119 9.05 -9.04 21.89
N LEU A 120 9.45 -8.57 20.71
CA LEU A 120 10.29 -9.33 19.77
C LEU A 120 11.66 -9.67 20.39
N LYS A 121 12.30 -8.71 21.07
CA LYS A 121 13.57 -8.94 21.79
C LYS A 121 13.42 -9.93 22.94
N ILE A 122 12.34 -9.85 23.72
CA ILE A 122 12.08 -10.81 24.81
C ILE A 122 11.93 -12.22 24.23
N TYR A 123 11.21 -12.38 23.12
CA TYR A 123 11.09 -13.67 22.44
C TYR A 123 12.44 -14.21 21.96
N GLU A 124 13.29 -13.35 21.39
CA GLU A 124 14.65 -13.72 20.95
C GLU A 124 15.50 -14.25 22.12
N ILE A 125 15.45 -13.58 23.28
CA ILE A 125 16.15 -14.02 24.51
C ILE A 125 15.60 -15.37 25.01
N LEU A 126 14.27 -15.53 25.07
CA LEU A 126 13.63 -16.75 25.58
C LEU A 126 13.73 -17.95 24.63
N SER A 127 14.08 -17.72 23.37
CA SER A 127 14.27 -18.77 22.35
C SER A 127 15.74 -19.10 22.09
N THR A 128 16.65 -18.46 22.83
CA THR A 128 18.07 -18.82 22.97
C THR A 128 18.21 -19.85 24.08
#